data_AF-A0A424ISJ4-F1
#
_entry.id   AF-A0A424ISJ4-F1
#
_cell.length_a   1.000
_cell.length_b   1.000
_cell.length_c   1.000
_cell.angle_alpha   90.00
_cell.angle_beta   90.00
_cell.angle_gamma   90.00
#
_symmetry.space_group_name_H-M   'P 1'
#
loop_
_entity.id
_entity.type
_entity.pdbx_description
1 polymer ?
#
loop_
_entity_poly.entity_id
_entity_poly.type
_entity_poly.pdbx_seq_one_letter_code
_entity_poly.pdbx_strand_id
1 'polypeptide(L)' 'MTLVLKMPRMGMNVEDGTIVEWHKKPGENFSKGEILYTIETDKTTAEIEAPCDGKLISIQANEGDDVTVGDDICTISDQ' A
#
# COMPACT_ATOMS: atom_id res chain seq x y z
N MET A 1 -6.20 12.88 -9.71
CA MET A 1 -5.89 11.83 -10.73
C MET A 1 -5.74 10.48 -10.00
N THR A 2 -5.93 9.31 -10.63
CA THR A 2 -5.75 8.03 -9.91
C THR A 2 -4.29 7.61 -9.88
N LEU A 3 -3.76 7.31 -8.69
CA LEU A 3 -2.41 6.79 -8.45
C LEU A 3 -2.53 5.33 -7.99
N VAL A 4 -1.72 4.46 -8.56
CA VAL A 4 -1.64 3.06 -8.11
C VAL A 4 -0.42 2.91 -7.22
N LEU A 5 -0.66 2.49 -5.97
CA LEU A 5 0.38 2.16 -5.02
C LEU A 5 0.81 0.73 -5.30
N LYS A 6 2.05 0.60 -5.79
CA LYS A 6 2.68 -0.69 -6.07
C LYS A 6 3.62 -1.06 -4.93
N MET A 7 3.89 -2.35 -4.77
CA MET A 7 4.92 -2.85 -3.87
C MET A 7 6.28 -2.22 -4.25
N PRO A 8 6.86 -1.32 -3.42
CA PRO A 8 8.17 -0.77 -3.72
C PRO A 8 9.22 -1.86 -3.53
N ARG A 9 10.23 -1.87 -4.40
CA ARG A 9 11.35 -2.78 -4.24
C ARG A 9 12.20 -2.38 -3.03
N MET A 10 11.91 -2.97 -1.88
CA MET A 10 12.61 -2.73 -0.61
C MET A 10 13.91 -3.54 -0.55
N GLY A 11 14.93 -3.09 -1.30
CA GLY A 11 16.28 -3.66 -1.24
C GLY A 11 16.63 -4.61 -2.39
N MET A 12 17.86 -5.11 -2.34
CA MET A 12 18.45 -5.84 -3.46
C MET A 12 17.84 -7.25 -3.66
N ASN A 13 17.21 -7.81 -2.62
CA ASN A 13 16.80 -9.22 -2.54
C ASN A 13 15.43 -9.45 -1.85
N VAL A 14 14.57 -8.44 -1.77
CA VAL A 14 13.18 -8.63 -1.35
C VAL A 14 12.38 -8.82 -2.63
N GLU A 15 11.77 -9.99 -2.78
CA GLU A 15 10.96 -10.37 -3.95
C GLU A 15 9.46 -10.35 -3.61
N ASP A 16 9.12 -10.59 -2.34
CA ASP A 16 7.78 -10.67 -1.80
C ASP A 16 7.64 -9.90 -0.48
N GLY A 17 6.40 -9.58 -0.12
CA GLY A 17 6.02 -9.09 1.19
C GLY A 17 4.54 -9.32 1.43
N THR A 18 4.14 -9.27 2.68
CA THR A 18 2.78 -9.59 3.11
C THR A 18 2.15 -8.35 3.73
N ILE A 19 0.89 -8.08 3.41
CA ILE A 19 0.18 -6.96 4.05
C ILE A 19 -0.23 -7.40 5.45
N VAL A 20 0.24 -6.69 6.49
CA VAL A 20 -0.04 -7.05 7.87
C VAL A 20 -1.36 -6.46 8.33
N GLU A 21 -1.55 -5.16 8.05
CA GLU A 21 -2.72 -4.42 8.55
C GLU A 21 -3.09 -3.28 7.59
N TRP A 22 -4.39 -3.13 7.35
CA TRP A 22 -4.95 -2.03 6.57
C TRP A 22 -5.54 -0.98 7.53
N HIS A 23 -4.92 0.19 7.59
CA HIS A 23 -5.45 1.34 8.35
C HIS A 23 -6.55 2.09 7.59
N LYS A 24 -6.66 1.88 6.26
CA LYS A 24 -7.66 2.50 5.40
C LYS A 24 -8.49 1.48 4.62
N LYS A 25 -9.72 1.86 4.28
CA LYS A 25 -10.67 1.01 3.54
C LYS A 25 -11.02 1.59 2.18
N PRO A 26 -11.40 0.76 1.20
CA PRO A 26 -11.81 1.25 -0.11
C PRO A 26 -13.07 2.09 0.05
N GLY A 27 -13.00 3.33 -0.42
CA GLY A 27 -14.04 4.33 -0.20
C GLY A 27 -13.75 5.34 0.92
N GLU A 28 -12.66 5.21 1.66
CA GLU A 28 -12.28 6.17 2.71
C GLU A 28 -11.46 7.33 2.14
N ASN A 29 -11.62 8.51 2.73
CA ASN A 29 -10.77 9.68 2.47
C ASN A 29 -9.50 9.58 3.33
N PHE A 30 -8.39 10.08 2.81
CA PHE A 30 -7.13 10.20 3.54
C PHE A 30 -6.45 11.53 3.21
N SER A 31 -5.57 11.98 4.10
CA SER A 31 -4.75 13.18 3.91
C SER A 31 -3.31 12.79 3.59
N LYS A 32 -2.55 13.69 2.97
CA LYS A 32 -1.11 13.48 2.78
C LYS A 32 -0.40 13.18 4.11
N GLY A 33 0.42 12.14 4.12
CA GLY A 33 1.15 11.65 5.29
C GLY A 33 0.36 10.72 6.21
N GLU A 34 -0.87 10.35 5.83
CA GLU A 34 -1.68 9.40 6.58
C GLU A 34 -1.33 7.96 6.20
N ILE A 35 -1.16 7.08 7.19
CA ILE A 35 -0.82 5.67 6.96
C ILE A 35 -2.02 4.96 6.32
N LEU A 36 -1.80 4.38 5.14
CA LEU A 36 -2.81 3.63 4.41
C LEU A 36 -2.84 2.17 4.86
N TYR A 37 -1.67 1.53 4.85
CA TYR A 37 -1.48 0.12 5.19
C TYR A 37 -0.03 -0.16 5.56
N THR A 38 0.17 -1.28 6.26
CA THR A 38 1.46 -1.75 6.72
C THR A 38 1.80 -3.05 6.00
N ILE A 39 2.97 -3.09 5.38
CA ILE A 39 3.53 -4.29 4.77
C ILE A 39 4.69 -4.80 5.62
N GLU A 40 4.80 -6.10 5.74
CA GLU A 40 5.93 -6.78 6.36
C GLU A 40 6.62 -7.64 5.31
N THR A 41 7.93 -7.55 5.29
CA THR A 41 8.80 -8.40 4.48
C THR A 41 9.63 -9.24 5.44
N ASP A 42 10.27 -10.30 4.93
CA ASP A 42 11.13 -11.23 5.69
C ASP A 42 12.11 -10.56 6.69
N LYS A 43 12.52 -9.31 6.41
CA LYS A 43 13.50 -8.58 7.24
C LYS A 43 13.03 -7.25 7.79
N THR A 44 11.95 -6.66 7.27
CA THR A 44 11.60 -5.27 7.58
C THR A 44 10.11 -5.02 7.36
N THR A 45 9.51 -4.29 8.30
CA THR A 45 8.18 -3.70 8.17
C THR A 45 8.28 -2.32 7.52
N ALA A 46 7.40 -2.06 6.57
CA ALA A 46 7.27 -0.77 5.93
C ALA A 46 5.83 -0.27 5.98
N GLU A 47 5.67 0.99 6.34
CA GLU A 47 4.39 1.66 6.45
C GLU A 47 4.21 2.51 5.19
N ILE A 48 3.12 2.26 4.45
CA ILE A 48 2.83 3.02 3.24
C ILE A 48 1.91 4.18 3.61
N GLU A 49 2.49 5.36 3.66
CA GLU A 49 1.78 6.62 3.84
C GLU A 49 1.24 7.18 2.52
N ALA A 50 0.13 7.92 2.62
CA ALA A 50 -0.49 8.59 1.50
C ALA A 50 0.43 9.71 0.97
N PRO A 51 0.86 9.65 -0.31
CA PRO A 51 1.73 10.69 -0.88
C PRO A 51 1.01 12.02 -1.12
N CYS A 52 -0.33 12.00 -1.13
CA CYS A 52 -1.21 13.11 -1.46
C CYS A 52 -2.54 13.00 -0.69
N ASP A 53 -3.39 14.02 -0.80
CA ASP A 53 -4.73 14.03 -0.24
C ASP A 53 -5.69 13.39 -1.23
N GLY A 54 -6.62 12.56 -0.75
CA GLY A 54 -7.40 11.78 -1.67
C GLY A 54 -8.35 10.77 -1.06
N LYS A 55 -8.69 9.79 -1.88
CA LYS A 55 -9.62 8.73 -1.53
C LYS A 55 -9.12 7.37 -1.98
N LEU A 56 -9.26 6.35 -1.14
CA LEU A 56 -8.93 4.98 -1.53
C LEU A 56 -10.00 4.48 -2.49
N ILE A 57 -9.61 4.05 -3.69
CA ILE A 57 -10.55 3.63 -4.73
C ILE A 57 -10.81 2.14 -4.62
N SER A 58 -9.76 1.34 -4.59
CA SER A 58 -9.87 -0.11 -4.50
C SER A 58 -8.59 -0.73 -3.95
N ILE A 59 -8.75 -1.85 -3.25
CA ILE A 59 -7.66 -2.67 -2.75
C ILE A 59 -7.58 -3.90 -3.65
N GLN A 60 -6.39 -4.18 -4.19
CA GLN A 60 -6.15 -5.39 -4.96
C GLN A 60 -5.53 -6.49 -4.09
N ALA A 61 -4.76 -6.12 -3.06
CA ALA A 61 -4.17 -7.06 -2.11
C ALA A 61 -4.66 -6.79 -0.67
N ASN A 62 -5.25 -7.80 -0.05
CA ASN A 62 -5.92 -7.71 1.25
C ASN A 62 -4.95 -7.92 2.44
N GLU A 63 -5.42 -7.66 3.66
CA GLU A 63 -4.69 -8.06 4.89
C GLU A 63 -4.42 -9.55 4.88
N GLY A 64 -3.15 -9.93 5.07
CA GLY A 64 -2.64 -11.30 5.04
C GLY A 64 -2.33 -11.83 3.64
N ASP A 65 -2.45 -11.01 2.59
CA ASP A 65 -2.16 -11.41 1.21
C ASP A 65 -0.67 -11.17 0.88
N ASP A 66 -0.07 -12.13 0.17
CA ASP A 66 1.32 -12.09 -0.28
C ASP A 66 1.43 -11.38 -1.63
N VAL A 67 2.19 -10.29 -1.64
CA VAL A 67 2.39 -9.42 -2.80
C VAL A 67 3.83 -9.47 -3.27
N THR A 68 4.02 -9.51 -4.59
CA THR A 68 5.36 -9.53 -5.20
C THR A 68 5.79 -8.10 -5.54
N VAL A 69 7.10 -7.84 -5.59
CA VAL A 69 7.63 -6.55 -6.04
C VAL A 69 7.09 -6.16 -7.41
N GLY A 70 6.54 -4.95 -7.50
CA GLY A 70 5.94 -4.40 -8.72
C GLY A 70 4.45 -4.71 -8.89
N ASP A 71 3.88 -5.55 -8.02
CA ASP A 71 2.45 -5.84 -8.00
C ASP A 71 1.65 -4.63 -7.49
N ASP A 72 0.40 -4.55 -7.93
CA ASP A 72 -0.50 -3.43 -7.63
C ASP A 72 -1.21 -3.71 -6.31
N ILE A 73 -0.89 -2.95 -5.27
CA ILE A 73 -1.46 -3.15 -3.92
C ILE A 73 -2.85 -2.54 -3.84
N CYS A 74 -2.95 -1.26 -4.20
CA CYS A 74 -4.20 -0.53 -4.19
C CYS A 74 -4.18 0.65 -5.15
N THR A 75 -5.37 1.07 -5.55
CA THR A 75 -5.57 2.29 -6.32
C THR A 75 -6.15 3.36 -5.41
N ILE A 76 -5.55 4.53 -5.45
CA ILE A 76 -6.01 5.73 -4.77
C ILE A 76 -6.31 6.83 -5.79
N SER A 77 -7.12 7.81 -5.41
CA SER A 77 -7.37 9.01 -6.21
C SER A 77 -6.90 10.23 -5.45
N ASP A 78 -5.96 10.95 -6.03
CA ASP A 78 -5.57 12.31 -5.69
C ASP A 78 -6.71 13.27 -6.08
N GLN A 79 -7.10 14.15 -5.16
CA GLN A 79 -8.19 15.12 -5.32
C GLN A 79 -7.67 16.55 -5.48
#